data_AF-A0A6L8DJY1-F1
#
_entry.id   AF-A0A6L8DJY1-F1
#
_cell.length_a   1.000
_cell.length_b   1.000
_cell.length_c   1.000
_cell.angle_alpha   90.00
_cell.angle_beta   90.00
_cell.angle_gamma   90.00
#
_symmetry.space_group_name_H-M   'P 1'
#
loop_
_entity.id
_entity.type
_entity.pdbx_description
1 polymer ?
#
loop_
_entity_poly.entity_id
_entity_poly.type
_entity_poly.pdbx_seq_one_letter_code
_entity_poly.pdbx_strand_id
1 'polypeptide(L)' 'MVEILVWVPDSLLEALDSAAAELDTTRADLIRQALQRYVEDVQDLNLAVERLQDPADSIMDWQKVRNALLDTG' A
#
# COMPACT_ATOMS: atom_id res chain seq x y z
N MET A 1 21.58 -10.45 -2.92
CA MET A 1 21.40 -9.74 -1.64
C MET A 1 21.81 -8.30 -1.89
N VAL A 2 20.94 -7.35 -1.58
CA VAL A 2 21.20 -5.91 -1.77
C VAL A 2 21.10 -5.27 -0.39
N GLU A 3 22.09 -4.45 -0.05
CA GLU A 3 22.11 -3.65 1.18
C GLU A 3 21.81 -2.19 0.86
N ILE A 4 21.07 -1.53 1.74
CA ILE A 4 20.71 -0.12 1.61
C ILE A 4 21.09 0.56 2.92
N LEU A 5 21.86 1.64 2.82
CA LEU A 5 22.21 2.49 3.96
C LEU A 5 21.41 3.80 3.87
N VAL A 6 20.74 4.18 4.96
CA VAL A 6 19.95 5.41 5.04
C VAL A 6 20.21 6.09 6.38
N TRP A 7 20.28 7.41 6.36
CA TRP A 7 20.29 8.23 7.57
C TRP A 7 18.87 8.56 7.99
N VAL A 8 18.53 8.25 9.24
CA VAL A 8 17.22 8.53 9.82
C VAL A 8 17.39 9.34 11.10
N PRO A 9 16.40 10.18 11.48
CA PRO A 9 16.41 10.83 12.79
C PRO A 9 16.40 9.82 13.93
N ASP A 10 17.08 10.12 15.04
CA ASP A 10 17.12 9.24 16.22
C ASP A 10 15.71 8.93 16.75
N SER A 11 14.80 9.91 16.72
CA SER A 11 13.40 9.73 17.12
C SER A 11 12.65 8.69 16.28
N LEU A 12 12.98 8.56 15.00
CA LEU A 12 12.40 7.53 14.14
C LEU A 12 12.99 6.16 14.47
N LEU A 13 14.29 6.10 14.78
CA LEU A 13 14.94 4.86 15.18
C LEU A 13 14.34 4.30 16.47
N GLU A 14 14.12 5.16 17.47
CA GLU A 14 13.48 4.80 18.74
C GLU A 14 12.05 4.27 18.52
N ALA A 15 11.27 4.93 17.66
CA ALA A 15 9.91 4.49 17.34
C ALA A 15 9.90 3.13 16.62
N LEU A 16 10.83 2.90 15.70
CA LEU A 16 10.98 1.62 15.00
C LEU A 16 11.36 0.49 15.96
N ASP A 17 12.22 0.74 16.93
CA ASP A 17 12.62 -0.25 17.94
C ASP A 17 11.44 -0.60 18.86
N SER A 18 10.66 0.40 19.30
CA SER A 18 9.45 0.17 20.10
C SER A 18 8.43 -0.66 19.33
N ALA A 19 8.16 -0.30 18.08
CA ALA A 19 7.21 -1.01 17.24
C ALA A 19 7.66 -2.44 16.93
N ALA A 20 8.95 -2.65 16.68
CA ALA A 20 9.50 -3.99 16.45
C ALA A 20 9.35 -4.88 17.68
N ALA A 21 9.56 -4.34 18.88
CA ALA A 21 9.36 -5.05 20.14
C ALA A 21 7.88 -5.39 20.38
N GLU A 22 6.97 -4.46 20.13
CA GLU A 22 5.51 -4.69 20.25
C GLU A 22 5.00 -5.76 19.28
N LEU A 23 5.59 -5.85 18.09
CA LEU A 23 5.20 -6.79 17.03
C LEU A 23 5.99 -8.12 17.07
N ASP A 24 6.83 -8.33 18.09
CA ASP A 24 7.71 -9.50 18.23
C ASP A 24 8.52 -9.81 16.95
N THR A 25 9.11 -8.77 16.38
CA THR A 25 9.88 -8.86 15.13
C THR A 25 11.19 -8.09 15.20
N THR A 26 12.03 -8.22 14.18
CA THR A 26 13.26 -7.42 14.10
C THR A 26 12.98 -6.08 13.43
N ARG A 27 13.71 -5.03 13.84
CA ARG A 27 13.67 -3.73 13.16
C ARG A 27 13.89 -3.87 11.65
N ALA A 28 14.81 -4.75 11.23
CA ALA A 28 15.10 -4.97 9.82
C ALA A 28 13.89 -5.58 9.08
N ASP A 29 13.21 -6.56 9.68
CA ASP A 29 12.00 -7.16 9.10
C ASP A 29 10.83 -6.19 9.05
N LEU A 30 10.65 -5.38 10.10
CA LEU A 30 9.65 -4.32 10.12
C LEU A 30 9.88 -3.30 8.99
N ILE A 31 11.11 -2.81 8.84
CA ILE A 31 11.48 -1.87 7.77
C ILE A 31 11.26 -2.51 6.39
N ARG A 32 11.66 -3.77 6.21
CA ARG A 32 11.45 -4.50 4.94
C ARG A 32 9.97 -4.59 4.59
N GLN A 33 9.12 -4.99 5.54
CA GLN A 33 7.69 -5.09 5.34
C GLN A 33 7.05 -3.74 5.04
N ALA A 34 7.43 -2.69 5.79
CA ALA A 34 6.91 -1.35 5.59
C ALA A 34 7.29 -0.79 4.20
N LEU A 35 8.55 -0.97 3.78
CA LEU A 35 9.00 -0.56 2.45
C LEU A 35 8.28 -1.33 1.34
N GLN A 36 8.12 -2.63 1.49
CA GLN A 36 7.40 -3.43 0.51
C GLN A 36 5.95 -2.97 0.39
N ARG A 37 5.27 -2.77 1.52
CA ARG A 37 3.89 -2.30 1.53
C ARG A 37 3.76 -0.92 0.87
N TYR A 38 4.66 0.00 1.20
CA TYR A 38 4.68 1.33 0.59
C TYR A 38 4.84 1.27 -0.94
N VAL A 39 5.74 0.41 -1.44
CA VAL A 39 5.95 0.25 -2.89
C VAL A 39 4.71 -0.34 -3.56
N GLU A 40 4.10 -1.37 -2.96
CA GLU A 40 2.85 -1.96 -3.45
C GLU A 40 1.72 -0.93 -3.49
N ASP A 41 1.52 -0.17 -2.41
CA ASP A 41 0.48 0.86 -2.33
C ASP A 41 0.66 1.95 -3.41
N VAL A 42 1.89 2.39 -3.66
CA VAL A 42 2.18 3.37 -4.71
C VAL A 42 1.89 2.78 -6.11
N GLN A 43 2.20 1.51 -6.34
CA GLN A 43 1.90 0.84 -7.61
C GLN A 43 0.39 0.71 -7.84
N ASP A 44 -0.36 0.31 -6.82
CA ASP A 44 -1.82 0.19 -6.88
C ASP A 44 -2.48 1.55 -7.18
N LEU A 45 -2.01 2.62 -6.52
CA LEU A 45 -2.51 3.97 -6.78
C LEU A 45 -2.23 4.43 -8.22
N ASN A 46 -1.02 4.18 -8.73
CA ASN A 46 -0.68 4.53 -10.11
C ASN A 46 -1.55 3.77 -11.12
N LEU A 47 -1.77 2.48 -10.89
CA LEU A 47 -2.65 1.68 -11.74
C LEU A 47 -4.09 2.20 -11.69
N ALA A 48 -4.60 2.55 -10.51
CA ALA A 48 -5.94 3.11 -10.38
C ALA A 48 -6.10 4.42 -11.16
N VAL A 49 -5.10 5.31 -11.10
CA VAL A 49 -5.09 6.56 -11.89
C VAL A 49 -5.04 6.27 -13.39
N GLU A 50 -4.20 5.33 -13.83
CA GLU A 50 -4.11 4.93 -15.25
C GLU A 50 -5.48 4.46 -15.76
N ARG A 51 -6.18 3.64 -14.98
CA ARG A 51 -7.53 3.15 -15.34
C ARG A 51 -8.56 4.27 -15.39
N LEU A 52 -8.54 5.19 -14.43
CA LEU A 52 -9.44 6.36 -14.45
C LEU A 52 -9.21 7.28 -15.67
N GLN A 53 -7.99 7.30 -16.20
CA GLN A 53 -7.63 8.11 -17.36
C GLN A 53 -7.83 7.38 -18.70
N ASP A 54 -8.16 6.08 -18.68
CA ASP A 54 -8.36 5.29 -19.89
C ASP A 54 -9.60 5.77 -20.66
N PRO A 55 -9.44 6.39 -21.84
CA PRO A 55 -10.57 6.89 -22.63
C PRO A 55 -11.41 5.77 -23.24
N ALA A 56 -10.88 4.54 -23.29
CA ALA A 56 -11.60 3.36 -23.75
C ALA A 56 -12.46 2.74 -22.64
N ASP A 57 -12.31 3.19 -21.39
CA ASP A 57 -13.14 2.71 -20.29
C ASP A 57 -14.56 3.25 -20.41
N SER A 58 -15.54 2.35 -20.42
CA SER A 58 -16.93 2.71 -20.68
C SER A 58 -17.54 3.38 -19.46
N ILE A 59 -18.11 4.58 -19.62
CA ILE A 59 -18.87 5.24 -18.56
C ILE A 59 -20.09 4.38 -18.22
N MET A 60 -20.06 3.73 -17.06
CA MET A 60 -21.09 2.81 -16.60
C MET A 60 -22.17 3.54 -15.79
N ASP A 61 -23.44 3.14 -15.96
CA ASP A 61 -24.56 3.67 -15.18
C ASP A 61 -24.52 3.09 -13.76
N TRP A 62 -24.26 3.95 -12.78
CA TRP A 62 -24.17 3.59 -11.37
C TRP A 62 -25.41 2.86 -10.84
N GLN A 63 -26.63 3.21 -11.30
CA GLN A 63 -27.84 2.52 -10.84
C GLN A 63 -27.86 1.06 -11.31
N LYS A 64 -27.40 0.78 -12.53
CA LYS A 64 -27.32 -0.58 -13.08
C LYS A 64 -26.27 -1.41 -12.36
N VAL A 65 -25.09 -0.83 -12.12
CA VAL A 65 -23.99 -1.50 -11.39
C VAL A 65 -24.42 -1.86 -9.96
N ARG A 66 -25.04 -0.90 -9.25
CA ARG A 66 -25.51 -1.11 -7.88
C ARG A 66 -26.55 -2.23 -7.78
N ASN A 67 -27.52 -2.25 -8.68
CA ASN A 67 -28.57 -3.29 -8.67
C ASN A 67 -27.96 -4.68 -8.94
N ALA A 68 -27.04 -4.79 -9.90
CA ALA A 68 -26.37 -6.06 -10.19
C ALA A 68 -25.57 -6.59 -8.99
N LEU A 69 -24.86 -5.74 -8.26
CA LEU A 69 -24.09 -6.13 -7.06
C LEU A 69 -24.97 -6.57 -5.89
N LEU A 70 -26.16 -5.98 -5.75
CA LEU A 70 -27.11 -6.31 -4.67
C LEU A 70 -28.00 -7.52 -5.00
N ASP A 71 -28.22 -7.81 -6.29
CA ASP A 71 -28.98 -8.96 -6.77
C ASP A 71 -28.16 -10.28 -6.75
N THR A 72 -26.86 -10.23 -6.45
CA THR A 72 -26.01 -11.43 -6.37
C THR A 72 -26.03 -12.10 -4.97
N GLY A 73 -27.05 -11.80 -4.15
CA GLY A 73 -27.27 -12.35 -2.80
C GLY A 73 -28.17 -13.57 -2.77
#